data_AF-A0A7R9QCT7-F1
#
_entry.id   AF-A0A7R9QCT7-F1
#
_cell.length_a   1.000
_cell.length_b   1.000
_cell.length_c   1.000
_cell.angle_alpha   90.00
_cell.angle_beta   90.00
_cell.angle_gamma   90.00
#
_symmetry.space_group_name_H-M   'P 1'
#
loop_
_entity.id
_entity.type
_entity.pdbx_description
1 polymer ?
#
loop_
_entity_poly.entity_id
_entity_poly.type
_entity_poly.pdbx_seq_one_letter_code
_entity_poly.pdbx_strand_id
1 'polypeptide(L)'
;MSSDGLNRRKRVVNRNIDTNAENVSRVVSQEVSPERQQNHSIMKRVMSGMALSMAILAMVYYTTQSNDTNEVVMALATQSITGLPIGREVMCSQDYNEDRVRFPSCVTQRCGRFVSDSVITESEAKHLSIAKKGLSLGGSSGGHSVLHMHSGQLSMATNFVNIYKLIERTQRKEEDLKELFTENELKVFRTVTNRIRKTIATHSGIPSSHLYLRKPTHFSRYTTKRAQVIYDLYWKRHVDKRGSYKYNQFTALLYSPTRCRTTRLSLSWDDSYGSHPAQRTSTSSRGSPPGPICSVYTPHL
;
A
#
# COMPACT_ATOMS: atom_id res chain seq x y z
N MET A 1 60.56 -35.35 59.48
CA MET A 1 61.03 -36.44 60.38
C MET A 1 60.08 -37.60 60.16
N SER A 2 60.55 -38.73 59.62
CA SER A 2 61.24 -39.83 60.36
C SER A 2 60.24 -40.60 61.24
N SER A 3 60.07 -41.92 61.14
CA SER A 3 60.62 -42.89 60.16
C SER A 3 59.76 -44.17 60.11
N ASP A 4 60.21 -45.17 59.36
CA ASP A 4 59.53 -46.45 59.08
C ASP A 4 58.98 -47.21 60.31
N GLY A 5 57.75 -47.72 60.14
CA GLY A 5 57.51 -49.15 59.99
C GLY A 5 57.68 -50.09 61.20
N LEU A 6 56.66 -50.94 61.43
CA LEU A 6 56.85 -52.21 62.14
C LEU A 6 55.97 -53.32 61.55
N ASN A 7 56.48 -54.54 61.59
CA ASN A 7 56.07 -55.67 60.76
C ASN A 7 55.66 -56.87 61.63
N ARG A 8 54.53 -57.52 61.34
CA ARG A 8 54.25 -58.86 61.89
C ARG A 8 53.44 -59.76 60.96
N ARG A 9 54.12 -60.72 60.33
CA ARG A 9 53.52 -61.86 59.63
C ARG A 9 52.97 -62.91 60.60
N LYS A 10 51.90 -63.60 60.19
CA LYS A 10 51.76 -65.06 60.33
C LYS A 10 51.23 -65.64 59.00
N ARG A 11 51.63 -66.87 58.66
CA ARG A 11 51.34 -67.55 57.38
C ARG A 11 51.30 -69.07 57.58
N VAL A 12 50.13 -69.68 57.39
CA VAL A 12 49.88 -71.13 57.13
C VAL A 12 48.60 -71.14 56.26
N VAL A 13 48.52 -71.49 54.98
CA VAL A 13 49.05 -72.58 54.11
C VAL A 13 48.00 -73.67 53.84
N ASN A 14 47.43 -73.61 52.62
CA ASN A 14 47.14 -74.70 51.68
C ASN A 14 46.85 -74.02 50.32
N ARG A 15 47.32 -74.44 49.12
CA ARG A 15 47.45 -75.75 48.45
C ARG A 15 46.10 -76.44 48.19
N ASN A 16 45.77 -76.89 46.97
CA ASN A 16 46.37 -76.67 45.62
C ASN A 16 45.42 -77.29 44.56
N ILE A 17 45.63 -77.03 43.25
CA ILE A 17 45.36 -77.96 42.11
C ILE A 17 43.85 -78.23 41.80
N ASP A 18 43.35 -78.51 40.58
CA ASP A 18 43.70 -78.35 39.14
C ASP A 18 42.43 -78.79 38.34
N THR A 19 42.16 -78.61 37.03
CA THR A 19 42.69 -77.84 35.85
C THR A 19 41.43 -77.57 34.94
N ASN A 20 41.34 -77.51 33.59
CA ASN A 20 42.25 -77.68 32.43
C ASN A 20 41.68 -76.98 31.16
N ALA A 21 42.32 -77.20 30.01
CA ALA A 21 41.87 -76.86 28.65
C ALA A 21 40.60 -77.69 28.22
N GLU A 22 39.97 -77.53 27.05
CA GLU A 22 40.41 -76.97 25.76
C GLU A 22 39.22 -76.70 24.82
N ASN A 23 39.13 -75.54 24.15
CA ASN A 23 38.74 -75.46 22.71
C ASN A 23 38.78 -74.06 22.05
N VAL A 24 38.86 -74.09 20.73
CA VAL A 24 39.13 -72.97 19.81
C VAL A 24 37.84 -72.31 19.29
N SER A 25 37.91 -71.00 19.05
CA SER A 25 37.01 -70.19 18.19
C SER A 25 35.50 -70.27 18.40
N ARG A 26 34.92 -69.20 18.97
CA ARG A 26 33.70 -68.61 18.41
C ARG A 26 33.62 -67.10 18.60
N VAL A 27 33.23 -66.45 17.51
CA VAL A 27 32.99 -65.01 17.32
C VAL A 27 32.25 -64.40 18.51
N VAL A 28 32.89 -63.49 19.24
CA VAL A 28 32.19 -62.60 20.19
C VAL A 28 31.53 -61.49 19.38
N SER A 29 30.37 -61.79 18.79
CA SER A 29 29.48 -60.79 18.25
C SER A 29 29.03 -59.88 19.40
N GLN A 30 29.50 -58.64 19.44
CA GLN A 30 28.86 -57.61 20.24
C GLN A 30 27.52 -57.26 19.58
N GLU A 31 26.45 -57.99 19.96
CA GLU A 31 25.08 -57.63 19.61
C GLU A 31 24.69 -56.33 20.31
N VAL A 32 25.06 -55.20 19.69
CA VAL A 32 24.45 -53.90 19.99
C VAL A 32 23.01 -53.99 19.52
N SER A 33 22.09 -54.30 20.45
CA SER A 33 20.67 -54.56 20.14
C SER A 33 20.11 -53.53 19.15
N PRO A 34 19.55 -53.99 18.01
CA PRO A 34 19.15 -53.11 16.92
C PRO A 34 18.07 -52.10 17.35
N GLU A 35 17.22 -52.44 18.32
CA GLU A 35 16.25 -51.52 18.92
C GLU A 35 16.90 -50.21 19.38
N ARG A 36 18.07 -50.27 20.03
CA ARG A 36 18.68 -49.06 20.63
C ARG A 36 19.23 -48.12 19.56
N GLN A 37 19.73 -48.65 18.45
CA GLN A 37 20.16 -47.84 17.30
C GLN A 37 18.96 -47.35 16.47
N GLN A 38 17.97 -48.21 16.23
CA GLN A 38 16.74 -47.90 15.50
C GLN A 38 15.94 -46.80 16.21
N ASN A 39 15.70 -46.93 17.52
CA ASN A 39 15.02 -45.92 18.32
C ASN A 39 15.78 -44.58 18.34
N HIS A 40 17.11 -44.59 18.40
CA HIS A 40 17.92 -43.36 18.28
C HIS A 40 17.80 -42.70 16.89
N SER A 41 17.68 -43.49 15.82
CA SER A 41 17.45 -42.98 14.45
C SER A 41 16.06 -42.37 14.28
N ILE A 42 15.03 -42.99 14.87
CA ILE A 42 13.64 -42.49 14.87
C ILE A 42 13.53 -41.22 15.71
N MET A 43 14.12 -41.21 16.92
CA MET A 43 14.19 -40.04 17.79
C MET A 43 14.82 -38.84 17.08
N LYS A 44 15.94 -39.03 16.37
CA LYS A 44 16.57 -37.98 15.56
C LYS A 44 15.65 -37.43 14.47
N ARG A 45 14.91 -38.29 13.76
CA ARG A 45 13.92 -37.88 12.76
C ARG A 45 12.79 -37.05 13.39
N VAL A 46 12.20 -37.52 14.49
CA VAL A 46 11.14 -36.79 15.23
C VAL A 46 11.64 -35.43 15.73
N MET A 47 12.81 -35.37 16.36
CA MET A 47 13.40 -34.11 16.83
C MET A 47 13.72 -33.14 15.68
N SER A 48 14.20 -33.64 14.53
CA SER A 48 14.42 -32.79 13.35
C SER A 48 13.11 -32.24 12.76
N GLY A 49 12.03 -33.03 12.78
CA GLY A 49 10.69 -32.58 12.40
C GLY A 49 10.14 -31.53 13.36
N MET A 50 10.28 -31.72 14.68
CA MET A 50 9.87 -30.73 15.68
C MET A 50 10.65 -29.41 15.54
N ALA A 51 11.97 -29.48 15.30
CA ALA A 51 12.80 -28.31 15.06
C ALA A 51 12.38 -27.54 13.78
N LEU A 52 12.09 -28.27 12.69
CA LEU A 52 11.60 -27.67 11.44
C LEU A 52 10.22 -27.00 11.63
N SER A 53 9.29 -27.69 12.31
CA SER A 53 7.97 -27.14 12.64
C SER A 53 8.06 -25.90 13.53
N MET A 54 8.94 -25.88 14.53
CA MET A 54 9.17 -24.67 15.35
C MET A 54 9.82 -23.54 14.55
N ALA A 55 10.75 -23.83 13.63
CA ALA A 55 11.33 -22.82 12.75
C ALA A 55 10.28 -22.21 11.81
N ILE A 56 9.38 -23.03 11.25
CA ILE A 56 8.25 -22.57 10.43
C ILE A 56 7.27 -21.74 11.26
N LEU A 57 6.90 -22.20 12.46
CA LEU A 57 6.01 -21.45 13.37
C LEU A 57 6.62 -20.11 13.80
N ALA A 58 7.92 -20.06 14.09
CA ALA A 58 8.64 -18.83 14.39
C ALA A 58 8.68 -17.89 13.17
N MET A 59 8.94 -18.41 11.96
CA MET A 59 8.92 -17.63 10.73
C MET A 59 7.52 -17.05 10.44
N VAL A 60 6.46 -17.85 10.63
CA VAL A 60 5.07 -17.38 10.53
C VAL A 60 4.78 -16.32 11.61
N TYR A 61 5.15 -16.53 12.86
CA TYR A 61 4.94 -15.57 13.95
C TYR A 61 5.66 -14.23 13.69
N TYR A 62 6.94 -14.25 13.29
CA TYR A 62 7.67 -13.02 12.96
C TYR A 62 7.12 -12.32 11.72
N THR A 63 6.64 -13.05 10.71
CA THR A 63 6.06 -12.44 9.50
C THR A 63 4.62 -11.94 9.70
N THR A 64 3.82 -12.54 10.58
CA THR A 64 2.52 -11.96 10.96
C THR A 64 2.71 -10.74 11.86
N GLN A 65 3.63 -10.80 12.84
CA GLN A 65 3.96 -9.68 13.72
C GLN A 65 4.57 -8.49 12.94
N SER A 66 5.41 -8.73 11.93
CA SER A 66 5.96 -7.66 11.07
C SER A 66 4.91 -7.06 10.12
N ASN A 67 3.81 -7.77 9.87
CA ASN A 67 2.70 -7.34 9.03
C ASN A 67 1.57 -6.69 9.83
N ASP A 68 1.80 -6.25 11.08
CA ASP A 68 0.85 -5.46 11.88
C ASP A 68 0.74 -3.98 11.39
N THR A 69 0.82 -3.79 10.07
CA THR A 69 0.19 -2.65 9.41
C THR A 69 -1.08 -3.15 8.75
N ASN A 70 -2.23 -2.53 9.08
CA ASN A 70 -3.54 -2.86 8.49
C ASN A 70 -3.67 -2.37 7.02
N GLU A 71 -2.58 -2.46 6.25
CA GLU A 71 -2.45 -1.99 4.88
C GLU A 71 -2.66 -3.14 3.88
N VAL A 72 -3.81 -3.14 3.20
CA VAL A 72 -4.09 -4.09 2.11
C VAL A 72 -3.48 -3.57 0.81
N VAL A 73 -2.59 -4.34 0.19
CA VAL A 73 -2.05 -4.05 -1.15
C VAL A 73 -3.14 -4.35 -2.19
N MET A 74 -3.64 -3.30 -2.84
CA MET A 74 -4.75 -3.38 -3.81
C MET A 74 -4.30 -3.79 -5.21
N ALA A 75 -3.08 -3.38 -5.59
CA ALA A 75 -2.44 -3.66 -6.87
C ALA A 75 -0.93 -3.45 -6.74
N LEU A 76 -0.13 -4.13 -7.55
CA LEU A 76 1.30 -3.86 -7.71
C LEU A 76 1.57 -2.96 -8.91
N ALA A 77 2.59 -2.10 -8.86
CA ALA A 77 2.97 -1.24 -9.98
C ALA A 77 3.53 -2.00 -11.22
N THR A 78 3.67 -3.31 -11.12
CA THR A 78 4.04 -4.25 -12.20
C THR A 78 2.86 -5.09 -12.70
N GLN A 79 1.69 -4.98 -12.05
CA GLN A 79 0.47 -5.66 -12.45
C GLN A 79 -0.22 -4.86 -13.56
N SER A 80 -0.94 -5.53 -14.46
CA SER A 80 -1.76 -4.88 -15.48
C SER A 80 -3.22 -5.27 -15.32
N ILE A 81 -4.09 -4.27 -15.25
CA ILE A 81 -5.51 -4.37 -14.87
C ILE A 81 -6.36 -3.78 -16.01
N THR A 82 -6.29 -4.44 -17.16
CA THR A 82 -6.98 -4.05 -18.41
C THR A 82 -8.46 -4.45 -18.45
N GLY A 83 -8.89 -5.37 -17.58
CA GLY A 83 -10.28 -5.81 -17.44
C GLY A 83 -11.11 -4.92 -16.51
N LEU A 84 -12.12 -5.54 -15.86
CA LEU A 84 -12.91 -4.87 -14.83
C LEU A 84 -12.02 -4.35 -13.67
N PRO A 85 -12.39 -3.25 -13.01
CA PRO A 85 -11.66 -2.76 -11.84
C PRO A 85 -11.56 -3.81 -10.73
N ILE A 86 -10.34 -4.14 -10.30
CA ILE A 86 -10.11 -5.02 -9.16
C ILE A 86 -10.07 -4.20 -7.87
N GLY A 87 -10.43 -4.81 -6.75
CA GLY A 87 -10.38 -4.12 -5.47
C GLY A 87 -11.14 -4.84 -4.37
N ARG A 88 -11.62 -4.07 -3.40
CA ARG A 88 -12.24 -4.59 -2.18
C ARG A 88 -13.47 -3.75 -1.82
N GLU A 89 -14.56 -4.45 -1.51
CA GLU A 89 -15.75 -3.89 -0.87
C GLU A 89 -15.52 -3.69 0.64
N VAL A 90 -16.14 -2.63 1.17
CA VAL A 90 -15.83 -2.07 2.49
C VAL A 90 -17.11 -1.56 3.13
N MET A 91 -17.14 -1.41 4.45
CA MET A 91 -18.31 -0.88 5.13
C MET A 91 -18.59 0.57 4.69
N CYS A 92 -19.84 0.84 4.33
CA CYS A 92 -20.32 2.20 4.09
C CYS A 92 -20.43 2.95 5.41
N SER A 93 -20.03 4.22 5.44
CA SER A 93 -20.27 5.10 6.59
C SER A 93 -21.76 5.38 6.78
N GLN A 94 -22.16 5.75 7.99
CA GLN A 94 -23.58 5.90 8.35
C GLN A 94 -24.30 6.96 7.51
N ASP A 95 -23.66 8.10 7.27
CA ASP A 95 -24.14 9.17 6.39
C ASP A 95 -24.31 8.72 4.93
N TYR A 96 -23.51 7.74 4.50
CA TYR A 96 -23.63 7.14 3.16
C TYR A 96 -24.82 6.17 3.07
N ASN A 97 -25.16 5.47 4.16
CA ASN A 97 -26.32 4.60 4.21
C ASN A 97 -27.64 5.39 4.14
N GLU A 98 -27.70 6.58 4.74
CA GLU A 98 -28.82 7.52 4.59
C GLU A 98 -29.02 7.95 3.13
N ASP A 99 -27.93 8.33 2.45
CA ASP A 99 -27.94 8.69 1.02
C ASP A 99 -28.37 7.52 0.11
N ARG A 100 -27.99 6.28 0.44
CA ARG A 100 -28.39 5.06 -0.29
C ARG A 100 -29.89 4.77 -0.20
N VAL A 101 -30.51 5.03 0.96
CA VAL A 101 -31.97 4.91 1.15
C VAL A 101 -32.70 6.05 0.44
N ARG A 102 -32.14 7.27 0.48
CA ARG A 102 -32.76 8.47 -0.10
C ARG A 102 -32.67 8.55 -1.62
N PHE A 103 -31.61 8.00 -2.22
CA PHE A 103 -31.31 8.15 -3.65
C PHE A 103 -30.89 6.81 -4.30
N PRO A 104 -31.72 5.74 -4.23
CA PRO A 104 -31.32 4.37 -4.55
C PRO A 104 -30.88 4.14 -6.01
N SER A 105 -31.27 5.01 -6.94
CA SER A 105 -30.93 4.98 -8.37
C SER A 105 -29.75 5.90 -8.77
N CYS A 106 -29.16 6.63 -7.82
CA CYS A 106 -28.09 7.60 -8.05
C CYS A 106 -26.84 7.38 -7.16
N VAL A 107 -26.94 6.50 -6.16
CA VAL A 107 -25.89 6.20 -5.17
C VAL A 107 -25.54 4.72 -5.25
N THR A 108 -24.27 4.35 -5.10
CA THR A 108 -23.87 2.93 -5.18
C THR A 108 -24.36 2.16 -3.96
N GLN A 109 -24.90 0.96 -4.19
CA GLN A 109 -25.33 0.08 -3.10
C GLN A 109 -24.18 -0.67 -2.43
N ARG A 110 -22.94 -0.51 -2.94
CA ARG A 110 -21.72 -1.06 -2.37
C ARG A 110 -20.64 0.00 -2.26
N CYS A 111 -20.05 0.15 -1.09
CA CYS A 111 -18.86 0.98 -0.89
C CYS A 111 -17.60 0.13 -1.14
N GLY A 112 -16.56 0.73 -1.68
CA GLY A 112 -15.31 0.01 -1.97
C GLY A 112 -14.20 0.91 -2.48
N ARG A 113 -13.05 0.29 -2.75
CA ARG A 113 -11.88 0.93 -3.37
C ARG A 113 -11.38 0.02 -4.48
N PHE A 114 -11.15 0.58 -5.67
CA PHE A 114 -10.88 -0.19 -6.88
C PHE A 114 -9.79 0.47 -7.74
N VAL A 115 -9.07 -0.35 -8.51
CA VAL A 115 -7.96 0.04 -9.39
C VAL A 115 -8.21 -0.55 -10.78
N SER A 116 -7.91 0.20 -11.85
CA SER A 116 -7.95 -0.29 -13.23
C SER A 116 -7.06 0.58 -14.11
N ASP A 117 -6.31 -0.06 -15.02
CA ASP A 117 -5.48 0.63 -16.02
C ASP A 117 -6.27 0.91 -17.31
N SER A 118 -7.44 0.28 -17.49
CA SER A 118 -8.30 0.43 -18.68
C SER A 118 -8.82 1.86 -18.94
N VAL A 119 -8.67 2.77 -17.96
CA VAL A 119 -9.20 4.14 -18.05
C VAL A 119 -8.37 5.08 -18.94
N ILE A 120 -7.10 4.78 -19.20
CA ILE A 120 -6.25 5.60 -20.07
C ILE A 120 -5.20 4.78 -20.81
N THR A 121 -4.94 5.10 -22.08
CA THR A 121 -3.83 4.54 -22.86
C THR A 121 -2.55 5.37 -22.69
N GLU A 122 -1.38 4.77 -22.93
CA GLU A 122 -0.09 5.49 -22.84
C GLU A 122 -0.01 6.69 -23.80
N SER A 123 -0.65 6.60 -24.97
CA SER A 123 -0.75 7.70 -25.94
C SER A 123 -1.65 8.84 -25.45
N GLU A 124 -2.80 8.54 -24.85
CA GLU A 124 -3.64 9.56 -24.19
C GLU A 124 -2.95 10.19 -22.98
N ALA A 125 -2.21 9.40 -22.20
CA ALA A 125 -1.47 9.88 -21.03
C ALA A 125 -0.37 10.89 -21.42
N LYS A 126 0.28 10.72 -22.58
CA LYS A 126 1.20 11.72 -23.15
C LYS A 126 0.49 13.04 -23.49
N HIS A 127 -0.78 13.00 -23.89
CA HIS A 127 -1.63 14.17 -24.17
C HIS A 127 -2.30 14.78 -22.91
N LEU A 128 -2.15 14.17 -21.73
CA LEU A 128 -2.40 14.86 -20.45
C LEU A 128 -1.24 15.81 -20.06
N SER A 129 -0.35 16.11 -21.01
CA SER A 129 0.53 17.29 -21.04
C SER A 129 -0.18 18.60 -20.65
N ILE A 130 -1.48 18.70 -20.91
CA ILE A 130 -2.37 19.79 -20.46
C ILE A 130 -2.16 20.17 -18.98
N ALA A 131 -1.98 19.18 -18.11
CA ALA A 131 -1.69 19.38 -16.70
C ALA A 131 -0.33 20.07 -16.49
N LYS A 132 0.71 19.56 -17.18
CA LYS A 132 2.08 20.08 -17.09
C LYS A 132 2.18 21.51 -17.64
N LYS A 133 1.51 21.80 -18.75
CA LYS A 133 1.44 23.15 -19.35
C LYS A 133 0.74 24.14 -18.43
N GLY A 134 -0.49 23.85 -17.99
CA GLY A 134 -1.23 24.74 -17.10
C GLY A 134 -0.55 24.95 -15.74
N LEU A 135 0.10 23.91 -15.19
CA LEU A 135 0.90 24.00 -13.97
C LEU A 135 2.31 24.59 -14.22
N SER A 136 2.74 24.87 -15.45
CA SER A 136 3.97 25.64 -15.70
C SER A 136 3.75 27.16 -15.70
N LEU A 137 2.50 27.64 -15.76
CA LEU A 137 2.15 29.05 -15.59
C LEU A 137 2.22 29.53 -14.11
N GLY A 138 2.66 28.67 -13.19
CA GLY A 138 2.70 28.98 -11.76
C GLY A 138 3.09 27.77 -10.92
N GLY A 139 2.70 27.80 -9.65
CA GLY A 139 3.01 26.78 -8.67
C GLY A 139 3.02 27.37 -7.26
N SER A 140 2.88 26.51 -6.27
CA SER A 140 2.97 26.93 -4.88
C SER A 140 4.42 27.09 -4.41
N SER A 141 4.58 27.87 -3.34
CA SER A 141 5.84 28.00 -2.61
C SER A 141 6.27 26.66 -1.99
N GLY A 142 5.33 25.88 -1.46
CA GLY A 142 5.56 24.58 -0.82
C GLY A 142 5.31 23.36 -1.71
N GLY A 143 4.94 22.25 -1.08
CA GLY A 143 5.01 20.90 -1.66
C GLY A 143 3.97 20.59 -2.73
N HIS A 144 2.78 21.20 -2.65
CA HIS A 144 1.62 20.87 -3.48
C HIS A 144 1.12 22.10 -4.27
N SER A 145 0.92 21.94 -5.58
CA SER A 145 0.33 22.94 -6.48
C SER A 145 -0.94 22.38 -7.13
N VAL A 146 -1.99 23.18 -7.28
CA VAL A 146 -3.28 22.74 -7.86
C VAL A 146 -3.68 23.62 -9.05
N LEU A 147 -4.28 23.00 -10.07
CA LEU A 147 -4.91 23.64 -11.22
C LEU A 147 -6.34 23.10 -11.40
N HIS A 148 -7.34 23.96 -11.23
CA HIS A 148 -8.76 23.63 -11.37
C HIS A 148 -9.26 23.98 -12.78
N MET A 149 -9.27 23.00 -13.68
CA MET A 149 -9.61 23.17 -15.11
C MET A 149 -10.99 23.79 -15.40
N HIS A 150 -11.93 23.76 -14.44
CA HIS A 150 -13.29 24.28 -14.62
C HIS A 150 -13.53 25.69 -14.05
N SER A 151 -12.58 26.24 -13.29
CA SER A 151 -12.64 27.61 -12.75
C SER A 151 -11.44 28.46 -13.17
N GLY A 152 -10.40 27.84 -13.74
CA GLY A 152 -9.12 28.48 -14.05
C GLY A 152 -8.26 28.74 -12.83
N GLN A 153 -8.64 28.25 -11.64
CA GLN A 153 -7.91 28.52 -10.40
C GLN A 153 -6.57 27.76 -10.38
N LEU A 154 -5.45 28.47 -10.23
CA LEU A 154 -4.08 27.93 -10.21
C LEU A 154 -3.34 28.41 -8.95
N SER A 155 -2.60 27.53 -8.28
CA SER A 155 -1.72 27.93 -7.17
C SER A 155 -0.59 28.85 -7.64
N MET A 156 -0.38 29.96 -6.94
CA MET A 156 0.66 30.95 -7.22
C MET A 156 1.28 31.40 -5.89
N ALA A 157 2.51 30.95 -5.61
CA ALA A 157 3.17 31.08 -4.31
C ALA A 157 2.28 30.57 -3.16
N THR A 158 1.83 31.45 -2.26
CA THR A 158 0.93 31.13 -1.13
C THR A 158 -0.56 31.35 -1.45
N ASN A 159 -0.89 31.83 -2.66
CA ASN A 159 -2.22 32.26 -3.07
C ASN A 159 -2.75 31.45 -4.26
N PHE A 160 -3.94 31.82 -4.75
CA PHE A 160 -4.52 31.30 -5.99
C PHE A 160 -4.87 32.43 -6.97
N VAL A 161 -4.64 32.20 -8.26
CA VAL A 161 -4.95 33.11 -9.37
C VAL A 161 -5.90 32.45 -10.36
N ASN A 162 -6.57 33.24 -11.21
CA ASN A 162 -7.38 32.73 -12.32
C ASN A 162 -6.60 32.83 -13.64
N ILE A 163 -6.23 31.69 -14.24
CA ILE A 163 -5.41 31.66 -15.47
C ILE A 163 -6.09 32.29 -16.67
N TYR A 164 -7.41 32.19 -16.80
CA TYR A 164 -8.13 32.77 -17.92
C TYR A 164 -8.06 34.29 -17.86
N LYS A 165 -8.27 34.87 -16.66
CA LYS A 165 -8.09 36.31 -16.41
C LYS A 165 -6.63 36.76 -16.51
N LEU A 166 -5.65 35.90 -16.25
CA LEU A 166 -4.24 36.24 -16.46
C LEU A 166 -3.89 36.33 -17.95
N ILE A 167 -4.38 35.39 -18.77
CA ILE A 167 -4.08 35.36 -20.21
C ILE A 167 -4.76 36.56 -20.90
N GLU A 168 -6.06 36.76 -20.62
CA GLU A 168 -6.85 37.95 -20.99
C GLU A 168 -6.13 39.27 -20.66
N ARG A 169 -5.58 39.40 -19.45
CA ARG A 169 -4.88 40.62 -19.00
C ARG A 169 -3.48 40.81 -19.59
N THR A 170 -2.81 39.77 -20.06
CA THR A 170 -1.45 39.89 -20.61
C THR A 170 -1.39 40.43 -22.05
N GLN A 171 -2.52 40.92 -22.60
CA GLN A 171 -2.70 41.26 -24.03
C GLN A 171 -2.33 40.12 -25.00
N ARG A 172 -2.27 38.91 -24.45
CA ARG A 172 -2.05 37.67 -25.17
C ARG A 172 -3.36 37.27 -25.83
N LYS A 173 -3.27 36.92 -27.11
CA LYS A 173 -4.45 36.75 -27.97
C LYS A 173 -5.20 35.47 -27.60
N GLU A 174 -6.34 35.25 -28.24
CA GLU A 174 -7.01 33.94 -28.25
C GLU A 174 -6.08 32.81 -28.78
N GLU A 175 -5.10 33.17 -29.60
CA GLU A 175 -4.01 32.30 -30.08
C GLU A 175 -3.21 31.70 -28.92
N ASP A 176 -2.86 32.47 -27.88
CA ASP A 176 -2.11 32.01 -26.70
C ASP A 176 -2.88 31.01 -25.82
N LEU A 177 -4.22 31.09 -25.78
CA LEU A 177 -5.05 30.07 -25.11
C LEU A 177 -4.98 28.73 -25.85
N LYS A 178 -4.93 28.76 -27.18
CA LYS A 178 -4.84 27.59 -28.06
C LYS A 178 -3.43 26.99 -28.07
N GLU A 179 -2.39 27.81 -27.88
CA GLU A 179 -1.02 27.35 -27.62
C GLU A 179 -0.93 26.63 -26.26
N LEU A 180 -1.49 27.25 -25.21
CA LEU A 180 -1.50 26.69 -23.87
C LEU A 180 -2.26 25.35 -23.82
N PHE A 181 -3.46 25.26 -24.39
CA PHE A 181 -4.24 24.02 -24.43
C PHE A 181 -4.76 23.76 -25.85
N THR A 182 -4.16 22.80 -26.55
CA THR A 182 -4.59 22.46 -27.91
C THR A 182 -5.94 21.73 -27.90
N GLU A 183 -6.72 21.84 -28.98
CA GLU A 183 -7.99 21.12 -29.10
C GLU A 183 -7.83 19.60 -28.99
N ASN A 184 -6.67 19.04 -29.38
CA ASN A 184 -6.40 17.61 -29.19
C ASN A 184 -6.20 17.25 -27.70
N GLU A 185 -5.45 18.05 -26.94
CA GLU A 185 -5.31 17.90 -25.48
C GLU A 185 -6.67 18.03 -24.77
N LEU A 186 -7.50 19.00 -25.17
CA LEU A 186 -8.86 19.20 -24.65
C LEU A 186 -9.80 18.04 -25.03
N LYS A 187 -9.70 17.51 -26.24
CA LYS A 187 -10.45 16.33 -26.72
C LYS A 187 -10.05 15.07 -25.93
N VAL A 188 -8.76 14.81 -25.73
CA VAL A 188 -8.28 13.69 -24.92
C VAL A 188 -8.75 13.83 -23.47
N PHE A 189 -8.63 15.01 -22.87
CA PHE A 189 -9.12 15.29 -21.51
C PHE A 189 -10.61 15.00 -21.37
N ARG A 190 -11.46 15.48 -22.30
CA ARG A 190 -12.90 15.20 -22.34
C ARG A 190 -13.20 13.70 -22.53
N THR A 191 -12.42 12.99 -23.35
CA THR A 191 -12.55 11.54 -23.60
C THR A 191 -12.21 10.71 -22.37
N VAL A 192 -11.04 10.94 -21.76
CA VAL A 192 -10.58 10.23 -20.55
C VAL A 192 -11.54 10.46 -19.39
N THR A 193 -11.99 11.70 -19.18
CA THR A 193 -12.96 12.03 -18.13
C THR A 193 -14.30 11.31 -18.33
N ASN A 194 -14.78 11.21 -19.58
CA ASN A 194 -15.96 10.42 -19.90
C ASN A 194 -15.73 8.90 -19.79
N ARG A 195 -14.51 8.40 -20.05
CA ARG A 195 -14.19 6.98 -19.83
C ARG A 195 -14.23 6.64 -18.35
N ILE A 196 -13.58 7.43 -17.48
CA ILE A 196 -13.66 7.29 -16.02
C ILE A 196 -15.13 7.28 -15.54
N ARG A 197 -15.93 8.25 -16.00
CA ARG A 197 -17.37 8.36 -15.68
C ARG A 197 -18.16 7.11 -16.09
N LYS A 198 -17.87 6.53 -17.27
CA LYS A 198 -18.48 5.27 -17.75
C LYS A 198 -18.00 4.06 -16.95
N THR A 199 -16.70 3.93 -16.68
CA THR A 199 -16.13 2.81 -15.91
C THR A 199 -16.73 2.76 -14.50
N ILE A 200 -16.87 3.91 -13.83
CA ILE A 200 -17.53 4.00 -12.52
C ILE A 200 -19.02 3.64 -12.62
N ALA A 201 -19.75 4.20 -13.60
CA ALA A 201 -21.17 3.89 -13.82
C ALA A 201 -21.40 2.37 -13.99
N THR A 202 -20.66 1.73 -14.89
CA THR A 202 -20.76 0.29 -15.16
C THR A 202 -20.36 -0.56 -13.96
N HIS A 203 -19.27 -0.21 -13.26
CA HIS A 203 -18.80 -0.99 -12.11
C HIS A 203 -19.73 -0.88 -10.88
N SER A 204 -20.32 0.31 -10.64
CA SER A 204 -21.23 0.55 -9.52
C SER A 204 -22.71 0.25 -9.82
N GLY A 205 -23.04 -0.19 -11.05
CA GLY A 205 -24.43 -0.46 -11.45
C GLY A 205 -25.32 0.77 -11.56
N ILE A 206 -24.75 1.97 -11.64
CA ILE A 206 -25.50 3.24 -11.73
C ILE A 206 -25.64 3.63 -13.21
N PRO A 207 -26.83 4.05 -13.68
CA PRO A 207 -26.98 4.57 -15.03
C PRO A 207 -25.99 5.72 -15.31
N SER A 208 -25.24 5.67 -16.42
CA SER A 208 -24.28 6.73 -16.75
C SER A 208 -24.95 8.08 -17.06
N SER A 209 -26.29 8.12 -17.18
CA SER A 209 -27.10 9.34 -17.20
C SER A 209 -27.21 10.04 -15.84
N HIS A 210 -27.01 9.32 -14.72
CA HIS A 210 -27.18 9.86 -13.35
C HIS A 210 -25.86 10.32 -12.71
N LEU A 211 -24.70 9.93 -13.26
CA LEU A 211 -23.39 10.37 -12.76
C LEU A 211 -22.90 11.60 -13.54
N TYR A 212 -22.77 12.74 -12.84
CA TYR A 212 -22.38 14.03 -13.41
C TYR A 212 -21.01 14.47 -12.88
N LEU A 213 -20.21 15.14 -13.72
CA LEU A 213 -18.90 15.63 -13.30
C LEU A 213 -19.04 16.85 -12.38
N ARG A 214 -18.78 16.67 -11.08
CA ARG A 214 -18.86 17.75 -10.10
C ARG A 214 -17.62 18.64 -10.14
N LYS A 215 -17.84 19.96 -10.05
CA LYS A 215 -16.77 20.95 -9.91
C LYS A 215 -16.39 21.11 -8.44
N PRO A 216 -15.11 21.41 -8.13
CA PRO A 216 -13.97 21.44 -9.05
C PRO A 216 -13.28 20.07 -9.24
N THR A 217 -13.13 19.63 -10.49
CA THR A 217 -12.07 18.67 -10.86
C THR A 217 -10.74 19.40 -10.98
N HIS A 218 -9.63 18.78 -10.59
CA HIS A 218 -8.33 19.45 -10.57
C HIS A 218 -7.17 18.54 -10.99
N PHE A 219 -6.10 19.15 -11.47
CA PHE A 219 -4.77 18.55 -11.56
C PHE A 219 -3.94 19.02 -10.36
N SER A 220 -3.38 18.08 -9.61
CA SER A 220 -2.38 18.36 -8.58
C SER A 220 -0.98 18.03 -9.08
N ARG A 221 0.02 18.84 -8.69
CA ARG A 221 1.45 18.56 -8.83
C ARG A 221 2.13 18.56 -7.47
N TYR A 222 2.87 17.50 -7.16
CA TYR A 222 3.58 17.31 -5.91
C TYR A 222 5.10 17.43 -6.09
N THR A 223 5.77 17.97 -5.09
CA THR A 223 7.23 18.19 -5.03
C THR A 223 7.75 17.91 -3.61
N THR A 224 9.07 17.86 -3.46
CA THR A 224 9.76 17.64 -2.17
C THR A 224 9.81 18.88 -1.26
N LYS A 225 9.30 20.05 -1.70
CA LYS A 225 9.34 21.28 -0.90
C LYS A 225 8.50 21.14 0.38
N ARG A 226 9.00 21.71 1.48
CA ARG A 226 8.22 21.85 2.73
C ARG A 226 7.05 22.80 2.50
N ALA A 227 5.89 22.47 3.08
CA ALA A 227 4.71 23.32 3.08
C ALA A 227 4.96 24.67 3.76
N GLN A 228 4.40 25.75 3.20
CA GLN A 228 4.35 27.09 3.77
C GLN A 228 2.94 27.48 4.22
N VAL A 229 1.89 26.87 3.65
CA VAL A 229 0.49 27.14 3.97
C VAL A 229 -0.34 25.84 4.01
N ILE A 230 -1.53 25.87 4.61
CA ILE A 230 -2.36 24.65 4.73
C ILE A 230 -2.74 24.02 3.37
N TYR A 231 -2.74 24.80 2.29
CA TYR A 231 -3.10 24.36 0.95
C TYR A 231 -1.94 23.70 0.16
N ASP A 232 -0.68 23.93 0.57
CA ASP A 232 0.52 23.40 -0.09
C ASP A 232 1.18 22.21 0.64
N LEU A 233 0.47 21.67 1.65
CA LEU A 233 0.75 20.38 2.28
C LEU A 233 0.79 19.25 1.23
N TYR A 234 1.88 18.47 1.22
CA TYR A 234 2.04 17.31 0.35
C TYR A 234 0.93 16.26 0.58
N TRP A 235 0.54 16.01 1.84
CA TRP A 235 -0.60 15.16 2.19
C TRP A 235 -1.27 15.62 3.49
N LYS A 236 -2.53 15.21 3.68
CA LYS A 236 -3.29 15.34 4.93
C LYS A 236 -4.41 14.30 4.94
N ARG A 237 -4.65 13.61 6.08
CA ARG A 237 -5.84 12.75 6.24
C ARG A 237 -7.11 13.62 6.19
N HIS A 238 -8.02 13.31 5.28
CA HIS A 238 -9.31 13.99 5.12
C HIS A 238 -10.35 13.01 4.53
N VAL A 239 -11.60 13.48 4.40
CA VAL A 239 -12.69 12.78 3.69
C VAL A 239 -13.27 13.76 2.69
N ASP A 240 -13.34 13.37 1.43
CA ASP A 240 -13.69 14.24 0.31
C ASP A 240 -15.13 14.76 0.40
N LYS A 241 -16.07 13.94 0.90
CA LYS A 241 -17.51 14.24 1.02
C LYS A 241 -17.81 15.23 2.17
N ARG A 242 -17.21 16.42 2.16
CA ARG A 242 -17.40 17.46 3.20
C ARG A 242 -17.59 18.87 2.64
N GLY A 243 -18.30 19.73 3.38
CA GLY A 243 -18.53 21.13 3.00
C GLY A 243 -19.16 21.25 1.62
N SER A 244 -18.53 22.00 0.71
CA SER A 244 -18.95 22.16 -0.69
C SER A 244 -19.03 20.85 -1.49
N TYR A 245 -18.36 19.80 -1.02
CA TYR A 245 -18.25 18.48 -1.65
C TYR A 245 -19.19 17.43 -1.05
N LYS A 246 -20.10 17.81 -0.12
CA LYS A 246 -21.01 16.88 0.59
C LYS A 246 -21.91 15.97 -0.28
N TYR A 247 -22.01 16.26 -1.58
CA TYR A 247 -22.79 15.49 -2.56
C TYR A 247 -21.94 14.70 -3.56
N ASN A 248 -20.62 14.71 -3.43
CA ASN A 248 -19.74 13.81 -4.20
C ASN A 248 -20.00 12.37 -3.70
N GLN A 249 -20.30 11.46 -4.61
CA GLN A 249 -20.45 10.03 -4.32
C GLN A 249 -19.19 9.24 -4.71
N PHE A 250 -18.37 9.76 -5.64
CA PHE A 250 -17.10 9.17 -6.05
C PHE A 250 -15.99 10.22 -6.19
N THR A 251 -14.78 9.81 -5.82
CA THR A 251 -13.52 10.41 -6.27
C THR A 251 -12.75 9.35 -7.03
N ALA A 252 -12.17 9.72 -8.17
CA ALA A 252 -11.12 8.91 -8.81
C ALA A 252 -9.79 9.67 -8.78
N LEU A 253 -8.68 8.93 -8.82
CA LEU A 253 -7.32 9.45 -8.86
C LEU A 253 -6.61 8.85 -10.06
N LEU A 254 -6.43 9.64 -11.11
CA LEU A 254 -5.73 9.24 -12.33
C LEU A 254 -4.28 9.72 -12.25
N TYR A 255 -3.36 8.77 -12.08
CA TYR A 255 -1.93 9.03 -12.00
C TYR A 255 -1.31 9.19 -13.40
N SER A 256 -0.49 10.23 -13.59
CA SER A 256 0.29 10.39 -14.83
C SER A 256 1.52 9.48 -14.82
N PRO A 257 1.89 8.81 -15.93
CA PRO A 257 3.03 7.89 -16.00
C PRO A 257 4.42 8.56 -15.91
N THR A 258 4.49 9.88 -15.68
CA THR A 258 5.75 10.64 -15.61
C THR A 258 6.54 10.36 -14.32
N ARG A 259 7.33 9.27 -14.33
CA ARG A 259 8.43 8.95 -13.37
C ARG A 259 8.13 9.12 -11.87
N CYS A 260 6.88 8.86 -11.44
CA CYS A 260 6.50 8.76 -10.03
C CYS A 260 7.12 7.56 -9.31
N ARG A 261 8.42 7.62 -9.03
CA ARG A 261 9.05 6.75 -8.03
C ARG A 261 8.62 7.24 -6.64
N THR A 262 8.35 6.28 -5.74
CA THR A 262 8.07 6.41 -4.28
C THR A 262 6.70 6.90 -3.77
N THR A 263 5.72 7.30 -4.58
CA THR A 263 4.39 7.71 -4.05
C THR A 263 3.43 6.53 -3.81
N ARG A 264 3.46 5.91 -2.62
CA ARG A 264 2.37 5.04 -2.15
C ARG A 264 1.19 5.91 -1.69
N LEU A 265 0.01 5.70 -2.29
CA LEU A 265 -1.24 6.16 -1.70
C LEU A 265 -1.63 5.20 -0.57
N SER A 266 -1.69 5.68 0.67
CA SER A 266 -2.25 4.94 1.81
C SER A 266 -3.60 5.54 2.19
N LEU A 267 -4.60 4.68 2.37
CA LEU A 267 -5.99 5.07 2.66
C LEU A 267 -6.45 4.30 3.90
N SER A 268 -6.58 4.97 5.04
CA SER A 268 -7.00 4.33 6.29
C SER A 268 -8.51 4.04 6.36
N TRP A 269 -8.89 3.19 7.30
CA TRP A 269 -10.25 3.13 7.87
C TRP A 269 -10.28 4.00 9.13
N ASP A 270 -11.47 4.44 9.53
CA ASP A 270 -11.68 5.17 10.79
C ASP A 270 -13.12 4.94 11.25
N ASP A 271 -13.33 3.82 11.94
CA ASP A 271 -14.65 3.38 12.39
C ASP A 271 -15.14 4.18 13.61
N SER A 272 -14.36 5.15 14.11
CA SER A 272 -14.72 6.02 15.25
C SER A 272 -15.72 7.13 14.89
N TYR A 273 -16.29 7.09 13.68
CA TYR A 273 -17.05 8.18 13.06
C TYR A 273 -18.49 8.34 13.58
N GLY A 274 -18.61 8.57 14.89
CA GLY A 274 -19.84 8.85 15.62
C GLY A 274 -19.62 9.48 17.01
N SER A 275 -18.41 9.41 17.57
CA SER A 275 -18.04 10.05 18.85
C SER A 275 -17.21 11.33 18.66
N HIS A 276 -17.20 12.21 19.67
CA HIS A 276 -16.51 13.50 19.63
C HIS A 276 -15.00 13.40 19.32
N PRO A 277 -14.40 14.43 18.68
CA PRO A 277 -13.04 14.38 18.16
C PRO A 277 -11.97 14.49 19.26
N ALA A 278 -11.77 13.41 20.02
CA ALA A 278 -10.55 13.22 20.79
C ALA A 278 -9.36 13.18 19.82
N GLN A 279 -8.49 14.20 19.87
CA GLN A 279 -7.29 14.27 19.04
C GLN A 279 -6.26 13.22 19.49
N ARG A 280 -6.45 11.95 19.09
CA ARG A 280 -5.36 10.97 19.09
C ARG A 280 -4.31 11.45 18.09
N THR A 281 -3.23 11.98 18.63
CA THR A 281 -2.00 12.38 17.93
C THR A 281 -1.31 11.14 17.35
N SER A 282 -1.87 10.60 16.25
CA SER A 282 -1.22 9.52 15.50
C SER A 282 0.16 10.00 15.06
N THR A 283 1.20 9.42 15.64
CA THR A 283 2.59 9.78 15.39
C THR A 283 2.89 9.73 13.89
N SER A 284 3.71 10.67 13.42
CA SER A 284 4.00 10.82 12.00
C SER A 284 4.82 9.63 11.49
N SER A 285 4.12 8.61 10.97
CA SER A 285 4.75 7.60 10.13
C SER A 285 5.33 8.31 8.91
N ARG A 286 6.64 8.14 8.71
CA ARG A 286 7.40 8.86 7.68
C ARG A 286 7.06 8.33 6.29
N GLY A 287 5.92 8.75 5.74
CA GLY A 287 5.63 8.63 4.32
C GLY A 287 6.74 9.34 3.54
N SER A 288 7.59 8.56 2.87
CA SER A 288 8.71 9.08 2.08
C SER A 288 8.22 10.14 1.10
N PRO A 289 8.95 11.27 0.93
CA PRO A 289 8.58 12.25 -0.07
C PRO A 289 8.64 11.63 -1.48
N PRO A 290 7.90 12.19 -2.46
CA PRO A 290 7.97 11.74 -3.84
C PRO A 290 9.38 11.80 -4.41
N GLY A 291 9.67 10.90 -5.34
CA GLY A 291 10.59 11.16 -6.44
C GLY A 291 10.11 12.34 -7.32
N PRO A 292 10.82 12.63 -8.43
CA PRO A 292 10.65 13.88 -9.14
C PRO A 292 9.25 14.09 -9.74
N ILE A 293 8.55 15.11 -9.25
CA ILE A 293 7.38 15.79 -9.83
C ILE A 293 6.27 14.84 -10.30
N CYS A 294 5.39 14.47 -9.38
CA CYS A 294 4.17 13.71 -9.69
C CYS A 294 3.00 14.62 -10.04
N SER A 295 2.25 14.27 -11.09
CA SER A 295 0.98 14.89 -11.45
C SER A 295 -0.17 13.89 -11.38
N VAL A 296 -1.29 14.30 -10.76
CA VAL A 296 -2.50 13.50 -10.57
C VAL A 296 -3.71 14.29 -11.06
N TYR A 297 -4.65 13.64 -11.75
CA TYR A 297 -5.96 14.21 -12.07
C TYR A 297 -7.03 13.64 -11.15
N THR A 298 -7.80 14.54 -10.53
CA THR A 298 -8.84 14.22 -9.55
C THR A 298 -10.20 14.70 -10.08
N PRO A 299 -10.96 13.84 -10.80
CA PRO A 299 -12.37 14.04 -11.04
C PRO A 299 -13.21 13.57 -9.85
N HIS A 300 -14.29 14.30 -9.59
CA HIS A 300 -15.33 13.91 -8.63
C HIS A 300 -16.67 13.75 -9.36
N LEU A 301 -17.48 12.80 -8.91
CA LEU A 301 -18.85 12.54 -9.39
C LEU A 301 -19.81 12.60 -8.19
#